data_AF-A0A0F8WSX2-F1
#
_entry.id   AF-A0A0F8WSX2-F1
#
_cell.length_a   1.000
_cell.length_b   1.000
_cell.length_c   1.000
_cell.angle_alpha   90.00
_cell.angle_beta   90.00
_cell.angle_gamma   90.00
#
_symmetry.space_group_name_H-M   'P 1'
#
loop_
_entity.id
_entity.type
_entity.pdbx_description
1 polymer ?
#
loop_
_entity_poly.entity_id
_entity_poly.type
_entity_poly.pdbx_seq_one_letter_code
_entity_poly.pdbx_strand_id
1 'polypeptide(L)'
;MLITPFQSVSADESQSFNSPIRYIDFSNGAADADALAGLLLNAYACRFDGCSFQGVMNATADGAENAALAIAGNASNYHFENCHIGNNMWRTRTAAGSGQLNYIATGYPYPQHGIFRQCQFVVWSETSTVGMVRCADGDSMGMLHLYDNCLFHNVSTNWANTLAAVFVEAAQVRTSTIALKDCFAIGFDEYHVSDYGTRFQTNNPASAAGGGLGTEATG
;
A
#
# COMPACT_ATOMS: atom_id res chain seq x y z
N MET A 1 -2.28 -22.74 -19.80
CA MET A 1 -1.18 -22.36 -18.89
C MET A 1 -1.75 -22.43 -17.49
N LEU A 2 -1.50 -23.52 -16.77
CA LEU A 2 -2.00 -23.75 -15.42
C LEU A 2 -1.13 -22.91 -14.46
N ILE A 3 -1.73 -21.95 -13.75
CA ILE A 3 -1.03 -21.06 -12.83
C ILE A 3 -1.07 -21.71 -11.45
N THR A 4 0.09 -22.08 -10.92
CA THR A 4 0.29 -22.55 -9.53
C THR A 4 0.22 -21.36 -8.54
N PRO A 5 -0.17 -21.59 -7.28
CA PRO A 5 -0.47 -20.52 -6.32
C PRO A 5 0.80 -19.99 -5.65
N PHE A 6 1.68 -19.35 -6.42
CA PHE A 6 2.73 -18.46 -5.89
C PHE A 6 3.40 -17.76 -7.08
N GLN A 7 3.18 -16.46 -7.25
CA GLN A 7 3.99 -15.65 -8.18
C GLN A 7 4.89 -14.76 -7.34
N SER A 8 5.99 -15.30 -6.81
CA SER A 8 7.09 -14.46 -6.37
C SER A 8 7.87 -14.00 -7.59
N VAL A 9 7.98 -12.69 -7.79
CA VAL A 9 8.99 -12.13 -8.69
C VAL A 9 10.27 -12.00 -7.86
N SER A 10 11.08 -13.06 -7.85
CA SER A 10 12.43 -13.06 -7.28
C SER A 10 13.44 -12.99 -8.42
N ALA A 11 14.20 -11.90 -8.49
CA ALA A 11 15.37 -11.84 -9.36
C ALA A 11 16.56 -12.42 -8.57
N ASP A 12 17.17 -13.48 -9.11
CA ASP A 12 18.61 -13.71 -8.89
C ASP A 12 19.35 -12.47 -9.45
N GLU A 13 20.49 -12.10 -8.88
CA GLU A 13 21.19 -10.83 -9.14
C GLU A 13 21.45 -10.55 -10.65
N SER A 14 21.32 -11.56 -11.51
CA SER A 14 21.47 -11.48 -12.97
C SER A 14 20.21 -11.19 -13.80
N GLN A 15 19.00 -11.18 -13.22
CA GLN A 15 17.75 -11.04 -13.99
C GLN A 15 17.16 -9.63 -13.86
N SER A 16 17.69 -8.68 -14.63
CA SER A 16 17.00 -7.40 -14.83
C SER A 16 15.79 -7.59 -15.74
N PHE A 17 14.59 -7.24 -15.26
CA PHE A 17 13.42 -7.15 -16.11
C PHE A 17 13.51 -5.88 -16.97
N ASN A 18 14.25 -5.97 -18.08
CA ASN A 18 14.39 -4.86 -19.04
C ASN A 18 13.09 -4.53 -19.78
N SER A 19 12.03 -5.35 -19.61
CA SER A 19 10.72 -5.11 -20.19
C SER A 19 9.67 -4.93 -19.08
N PRO A 20 8.80 -3.91 -19.17
CA PRO A 20 7.73 -3.72 -18.21
C PRO A 20 6.70 -4.84 -18.31
N ILE A 21 6.19 -5.25 -17.16
CA ILE A 21 5.08 -6.17 -17.01
C ILE A 21 3.79 -5.37 -17.20
N ARG A 22 2.91 -5.79 -18.11
CA ARG A 22 1.73 -5.01 -18.47
C ARG A 22 0.45 -5.80 -18.48
N TYR A 23 -0.65 -5.18 -18.01
CA TYR A 23 -2.02 -5.69 -18.13
C TYR A 23 -2.20 -7.10 -17.57
N ILE A 24 -1.54 -7.40 -16.45
CA ILE A 24 -1.65 -8.66 -15.73
C ILE A 24 -2.39 -8.44 -14.43
N ASP A 25 -3.29 -9.37 -14.09
CA ASP A 25 -3.92 -9.45 -12.77
C ASP A 25 -3.18 -10.49 -11.90
N PHE A 26 -2.70 -10.05 -10.75
CA PHE A 26 -2.04 -10.85 -9.73
C PHE A 26 -3.00 -11.04 -8.56
N SER A 27 -3.65 -12.21 -8.51
CA SER A 27 -4.72 -12.47 -7.55
C SER A 27 -4.39 -13.64 -6.63
N ASN A 28 -4.56 -13.47 -5.32
CA ASN A 28 -4.48 -14.54 -4.33
C ASN A 28 -5.75 -14.62 -3.47
N GLY A 29 -6.51 -15.70 -3.64
CA GLY A 29 -7.78 -15.96 -2.95
C GLY A 29 -7.79 -17.23 -2.12
N ALA A 30 -6.61 -17.76 -1.75
CA ALA A 30 -6.57 -18.91 -0.87
C ALA A 30 -7.21 -18.57 0.48
N ALA A 31 -8.01 -19.51 0.97
CA ALA A 31 -8.71 -19.39 2.25
C ALA A 31 -7.83 -20.02 3.33
N ASP A 32 -6.94 -19.25 3.97
CA ASP A 32 -6.27 -19.59 5.24
C ASP A 32 -5.36 -18.45 5.74
N ALA A 33 -5.00 -18.53 7.02
CA ALA A 33 -4.36 -17.51 7.87
C ALA A 33 -2.87 -17.24 7.61
N ASP A 34 -2.25 -17.88 6.62
CA ASP A 34 -0.81 -17.73 6.34
C ASP A 34 -0.56 -16.59 5.34
N ALA A 35 -0.39 -15.36 5.84
CA ALA A 35 0.20 -14.18 5.17
C ALA A 35 0.17 -14.21 3.61
N LEU A 36 -0.95 -13.81 2.99
CA LEU A 36 -1.12 -13.89 1.54
C LEU A 36 -1.11 -12.51 0.88
N ALA A 37 -0.01 -12.19 0.20
CA ALA A 37 0.01 -11.12 -0.80
C ALA A 37 -0.51 -11.63 -2.16
N GLY A 38 -1.16 -10.76 -2.94
CA GLY A 38 -1.43 -11.02 -4.36
C GLY A 38 -0.14 -11.09 -5.18
N LEU A 39 0.81 -10.19 -4.87
CA LEU A 39 2.20 -10.24 -5.34
C LEU A 39 3.15 -9.93 -4.18
N LEU A 40 4.21 -10.73 -4.04
CA LEU A 40 5.40 -10.39 -3.27
C LEU A 40 6.49 -9.90 -4.23
N LEU A 41 6.82 -8.61 -4.16
CA LEU A 41 7.93 -8.03 -4.90
C LEU A 41 9.20 -8.08 -4.06
N ASN A 42 10.19 -8.85 -4.53
CA ASN A 42 11.52 -8.92 -3.91
C ASN A 42 12.61 -8.84 -5.00
N ALA A 43 12.46 -7.87 -5.89
CA ALA A 43 13.33 -7.67 -7.05
C ALA A 43 13.50 -6.18 -7.35
N TYR A 44 14.63 -5.82 -7.95
CA TYR A 44 14.97 -4.44 -8.28
C TYR A 44 14.53 -4.06 -9.69
N ALA A 45 14.42 -2.74 -9.95
CA ALA A 45 14.16 -2.15 -11.26
C ALA A 45 12.93 -2.71 -12.00
N CYS A 46 11.93 -3.18 -11.25
CA CYS A 46 10.71 -3.75 -11.82
C CYS A 46 9.74 -2.65 -12.23
N ARG A 47 9.17 -2.75 -13.44
CA ARG A 47 8.13 -1.83 -13.91
C ARG A 47 6.84 -2.57 -14.21
N PHE A 48 5.74 -2.07 -13.64
CA PHE A 48 4.39 -2.57 -13.84
C PHE A 48 3.50 -1.46 -14.42
N ASP A 49 2.74 -1.77 -15.46
CA ASP A 49 1.91 -0.80 -16.18
C ASP A 49 0.52 -1.38 -16.49
N GLY A 50 -0.52 -0.79 -15.90
CA GLY A 50 -1.90 -1.25 -16.06
C GLY A 50 -2.18 -2.61 -15.40
N CYS A 51 -1.41 -2.98 -14.38
CA CYS A 51 -1.59 -4.25 -13.66
C CYS A 51 -2.59 -4.12 -12.51
N SER A 52 -3.19 -5.24 -12.13
CA SER A 52 -4.06 -5.37 -10.96
C SER A 52 -3.39 -6.28 -9.93
N PHE A 53 -3.45 -5.90 -8.66
CA PHE A 53 -2.94 -6.69 -7.54
C PHE A 53 -4.09 -6.87 -6.55
N GLN A 54 -4.49 -8.12 -6.33
CA GLN A 54 -5.59 -8.48 -5.47
C GLN A 54 -5.12 -9.56 -4.48
N GLY A 55 -5.15 -9.24 -3.21
CA GLY A 55 -4.96 -10.20 -2.13
C GLY A 55 -6.11 -10.08 -1.15
N VAL A 56 -6.26 -11.04 -0.24
CA VAL A 56 -7.38 -11.04 0.72
C VAL A 56 -8.73 -11.03 -0.01
N MET A 57 -8.94 -12.03 -0.88
CA MET A 57 -10.19 -12.15 -1.65
C MET A 57 -11.24 -13.03 -0.96
N ASN A 58 -11.10 -13.28 0.35
CA ASN A 58 -12.02 -14.07 1.17
C ASN A 58 -12.15 -13.44 2.57
N ALA A 59 -13.37 -13.46 3.13
CA ALA A 59 -13.67 -12.98 4.48
C ALA A 59 -12.82 -13.63 5.58
N THR A 60 -12.32 -14.86 5.37
CA THR A 60 -11.45 -15.54 6.35
C THR A 60 -9.96 -15.29 6.09
N ALA A 61 -9.59 -14.64 4.99
CA ALA A 61 -8.20 -14.34 4.63
C ALA A 61 -7.74 -13.01 5.27
N ASP A 62 -8.02 -12.83 6.56
CA ASP A 62 -7.81 -11.58 7.30
C ASP A 62 -6.84 -11.81 8.46
N GLY A 63 -5.55 -11.89 8.11
CA GLY A 63 -4.44 -12.02 9.05
C GLY A 63 -3.59 -10.74 9.10
N ALA A 64 -2.76 -10.64 10.14
CA ALA A 64 -1.73 -9.60 10.20
C ALA A 64 -0.80 -9.71 8.97
N GLU A 65 -0.31 -8.58 8.47
CA GLU A 65 0.60 -8.50 7.32
C GLU A 65 0.03 -8.93 5.95
N ASN A 66 -1.23 -9.36 5.89
CA ASN A 66 -1.92 -9.64 4.62
C ASN A 66 -2.00 -8.37 3.75
N ALA A 67 -1.73 -8.57 2.45
CA ALA A 67 -1.62 -7.49 1.48
C ALA A 67 -2.20 -7.84 0.11
N ALA A 68 -2.48 -6.84 -0.71
CA ALA A 68 -2.63 -7.06 -2.14
C ALA A 68 -1.26 -7.05 -2.83
N LEU A 69 -0.41 -6.11 -2.40
CA LEU A 69 0.97 -5.99 -2.84
C LEU A 69 1.87 -5.92 -1.61
N ALA A 70 2.86 -6.81 -1.55
CA ALA A 70 3.89 -6.79 -0.53
C ALA A 70 5.23 -6.40 -1.16
N ILE A 71 5.94 -5.47 -0.53
CA ILE A 71 7.27 -5.00 -0.92
C ILE A 71 8.27 -5.50 0.11
N ALA A 72 9.22 -6.34 -0.32
CA ALA A 72 10.26 -6.92 0.53
C ALA A 72 11.63 -6.24 0.31
N GLY A 73 12.60 -6.62 1.14
CA GLY A 73 13.89 -5.95 1.30
C GLY A 73 14.71 -5.68 0.05
N ASN A 74 14.72 -6.62 -0.90
CA ASN A 74 15.50 -6.44 -2.12
C ASN A 74 14.76 -5.60 -3.18
N ALA A 75 13.51 -5.21 -2.92
CA ALA A 75 12.74 -4.39 -3.85
C ALA A 75 13.20 -2.93 -3.83
N SER A 76 13.76 -2.48 -4.94
CA SER A 76 14.28 -1.12 -5.11
C SER A 76 14.12 -0.67 -6.56
N ASN A 77 14.09 0.64 -6.84
CA ASN A 77 13.86 1.20 -8.18
C ASN A 77 12.58 0.69 -8.86
N TYR A 78 11.54 0.30 -8.11
CA TYR A 78 10.32 -0.20 -8.73
C TYR A 78 9.41 0.96 -9.15
N HIS A 79 8.64 0.73 -10.22
CA HIS A 79 7.73 1.72 -10.77
C HIS A 79 6.39 1.07 -11.15
N PHE A 80 5.32 1.51 -10.51
CA PHE A 80 3.94 1.14 -10.83
C PHE A 80 3.24 2.32 -11.49
N GLU A 81 2.62 2.09 -12.64
CA GLU A 81 1.91 3.10 -13.42
C GLU A 81 0.53 2.57 -13.82
N ASN A 82 -0.53 3.35 -13.60
CA ASN A 82 -1.91 2.95 -13.93
C ASN A 82 -2.38 1.63 -13.28
N CYS A 83 -1.81 1.26 -12.13
CA CYS A 83 -2.12 0.00 -11.47
C CYS A 83 -3.31 0.10 -10.51
N HIS A 84 -4.01 -1.01 -10.31
CA HIS A 84 -5.01 -1.18 -9.26
C HIS A 84 -4.44 -2.07 -8.15
N ILE A 85 -4.47 -1.60 -6.90
CA ILE A 85 -3.90 -2.28 -5.74
C ILE A 85 -4.98 -2.42 -4.68
N GLY A 86 -5.32 -3.66 -4.36
CA GLY A 86 -6.36 -3.99 -3.41
C GLY A 86 -7.67 -4.39 -4.05
N ASN A 87 -8.69 -4.49 -3.23
CA ASN A 87 -10.05 -4.81 -3.65
C ASN A 87 -11.05 -4.27 -2.60
N ASN A 88 -12.32 -4.24 -2.99
CA ASN A 88 -13.46 -3.95 -2.13
C ASN A 88 -14.34 -5.18 -1.94
N MET A 89 -13.77 -6.37 -2.06
CA MET A 89 -14.55 -7.61 -1.98
C MET A 89 -14.56 -8.09 -0.53
N TRP A 90 -15.73 -8.59 -0.10
CA TRP A 90 -15.90 -9.27 1.19
C TRP A 90 -15.54 -8.46 2.42
N ARG A 91 -16.21 -7.31 2.59
CA ARG A 91 -16.38 -6.51 3.82
C ARG A 91 -15.71 -7.14 5.03
N THR A 92 -14.93 -6.32 5.74
CA THR A 92 -14.23 -6.60 6.99
C THR A 92 -12.87 -7.28 6.83
N ARG A 93 -11.93 -6.58 6.17
CA ARG A 93 -10.59 -6.52 6.76
C ARG A 93 -10.71 -5.97 8.18
N THR A 94 -10.46 -6.80 9.17
CA THR A 94 -10.56 -6.55 10.61
C THR A 94 -9.26 -6.86 11.35
N ALA A 95 -8.33 -7.57 10.73
CA ALA A 95 -7.04 -7.85 11.31
C ALA A 95 -6.26 -6.54 11.48
N ALA A 96 -6.04 -6.20 12.76
CA ALA A 96 -5.16 -5.11 13.12
C ALA A 96 -3.80 -5.32 12.47
N GLY A 97 -3.32 -4.29 11.78
CA GLY A 97 -2.05 -4.38 11.07
C GLY A 97 -2.08 -5.19 9.78
N SER A 98 -3.22 -5.24 9.10
CA SER A 98 -3.27 -5.53 7.67
C SER A 98 -3.21 -4.22 6.85
N GLY A 99 -2.74 -4.28 5.60
CA GLY A 99 -2.83 -3.16 4.65
C GLY A 99 -2.91 -3.61 3.18
N GLN A 100 -3.29 -2.75 2.23
CA GLN A 100 -3.34 -3.15 0.82
C GLN A 100 -1.95 -3.19 0.20
N LEU A 101 -1.14 -2.19 0.54
CA LEU A 101 0.29 -2.20 0.33
C LEU A 101 0.98 -2.46 1.67
N ASN A 102 1.79 -3.51 1.75
CA ASN A 102 2.55 -3.82 2.96
C ASN A 102 4.06 -3.80 2.67
N TYR A 103 4.78 -2.99 3.43
CA TYR A 103 6.23 -3.00 3.46
C TYR A 103 6.70 -3.98 4.53
N ILE A 104 7.42 -5.02 4.11
CA ILE A 104 7.89 -6.08 5.00
C ILE A 104 9.31 -5.75 5.48
N ALA A 105 9.52 -5.83 6.78
CA ALA A 105 10.83 -5.63 7.41
C ALA A 105 11.85 -6.65 6.93
N THR A 106 13.06 -6.20 6.57
CA THR A 106 14.15 -7.10 6.18
C THR A 106 15.48 -6.80 6.86
N GLY A 107 15.48 -5.90 7.84
CA GLY A 107 16.68 -5.39 8.52
C GLY A 107 17.28 -4.19 7.79
N TYR A 108 17.83 -3.23 8.52
CA TYR A 108 18.47 -2.03 7.96
C TYR A 108 19.92 -2.30 7.52
N PRO A 109 20.49 -1.61 6.49
CA PRO A 109 19.90 -0.65 5.55
C PRO A 109 19.68 -1.23 4.14
N TYR A 110 18.48 -1.05 3.57
CA TYR A 110 18.23 -1.34 2.15
C TYR A 110 17.80 -0.08 1.38
N PRO A 111 18.29 0.13 0.15
CA PRO A 111 17.98 1.30 -0.66
C PRO A 111 16.60 1.18 -1.32
N GLN A 112 15.57 0.72 -0.61
CA GLN A 112 14.23 0.62 -1.19
C GLN A 112 13.76 2.02 -1.56
N HIS A 113 13.38 2.18 -2.82
CA HIS A 113 12.71 3.38 -3.28
C HIS A 113 11.81 3.00 -4.44
N GLY A 114 10.72 3.74 -4.55
CA GLY A 114 9.57 3.32 -5.33
C GLY A 114 8.76 4.49 -5.85
N ILE A 115 8.14 4.27 -7.00
CA ILE A 115 7.21 5.22 -7.59
C ILE A 115 5.88 4.51 -7.85
N PHE A 116 4.80 5.11 -7.37
CA PHE A 116 3.44 4.80 -7.75
C PHE A 116 2.87 6.02 -8.46
N ARG A 117 2.50 5.87 -9.73
CA ARG A 117 1.92 6.95 -10.53
C ARG A 117 0.56 6.54 -11.07
N GLN A 118 -0.44 7.40 -10.91
CA GLN A 118 -1.79 7.15 -11.44
C GLN A 118 -2.37 5.81 -10.96
N CYS A 119 -1.97 5.38 -9.76
CA CYS A 119 -2.40 4.11 -9.18
C CYS A 119 -3.63 4.32 -8.30
N GLN A 120 -4.46 3.29 -8.23
CA GLN A 120 -5.65 3.23 -7.40
C GLN A 120 -5.40 2.24 -6.28
N PHE A 121 -5.62 2.66 -5.05
CA PHE A 121 -5.54 1.83 -3.87
C PHE A 121 -6.94 1.72 -3.28
N VAL A 122 -7.48 0.50 -3.18
CA VAL A 122 -8.85 0.27 -2.74
C VAL A 122 -8.90 -0.75 -1.61
N VAL A 123 -9.63 -0.40 -0.55
CA VAL A 123 -9.91 -1.28 0.59
C VAL A 123 -11.37 -1.15 0.98
N TRP A 124 -11.94 -2.20 1.57
CA TRP A 124 -13.15 -2.10 2.37
C TRP A 124 -12.86 -2.55 3.79
N SER A 125 -12.76 -1.58 4.71
CA SER A 125 -12.63 -1.85 6.14
C SER A 125 -13.34 -0.79 6.98
N GLU A 126 -13.88 -1.23 8.11
CA GLU A 126 -14.49 -0.41 9.16
C GLU A 126 -13.66 -0.49 10.46
N THR A 127 -12.45 -1.05 10.40
CA THR A 127 -11.56 -1.25 11.55
C THR A 127 -10.43 -0.25 11.51
N SER A 128 -10.40 0.68 12.47
CA SER A 128 -9.48 1.83 12.49
C SER A 128 -7.98 1.47 12.47
N THR A 129 -7.61 0.25 12.86
CA THR A 129 -6.22 -0.23 12.87
C THR A 129 -5.75 -0.84 11.55
N VAL A 130 -6.61 -0.86 10.52
CA VAL A 130 -6.27 -1.23 9.15
C VAL A 130 -5.76 0.00 8.41
N GLY A 131 -4.59 -0.12 7.76
CA GLY A 131 -4.03 0.93 6.92
C GLY A 131 -4.25 0.65 5.43
N MET A 132 -4.13 1.67 4.59
CA MET A 132 -4.02 1.44 3.14
C MET A 132 -2.60 1.02 2.77
N VAL A 133 -1.63 1.78 3.28
CA VAL A 133 -0.20 1.51 3.19
C VAL A 133 0.30 1.22 4.60
N ARG A 134 0.94 0.07 4.80
CA ARG A 134 1.43 -0.36 6.10
C ARG A 134 2.93 -0.55 6.09
N CYS A 135 3.55 -0.10 7.17
CA CYS A 135 4.98 -0.18 7.43
C CYS A 135 5.13 -0.66 8.88
N ALA A 136 5.09 -1.98 9.08
CA ALA A 136 4.93 -2.57 10.42
C ALA A 136 6.17 -2.42 11.32
N ASP A 137 7.32 -2.13 10.73
CA ASP A 137 8.62 -2.01 11.41
C ASP A 137 9.32 -0.69 11.01
N GLY A 138 10.13 -0.13 11.91
CA GLY A 138 10.93 1.06 11.64
C GLY A 138 11.93 0.91 10.49
N ASP A 139 12.29 -0.33 10.17
CA ASP A 139 13.21 -0.69 9.08
C ASP A 139 12.49 -1.25 7.84
N SER A 140 11.15 -1.18 7.79
CA SER A 140 10.37 -1.77 6.69
C SER A 140 10.36 -0.92 5.41
N MET A 141 10.66 0.38 5.52
CA MET A 141 10.73 1.29 4.38
C MET A 141 12.14 1.84 4.18
N GLY A 142 12.60 1.83 2.93
CA GLY A 142 13.84 2.46 2.50
C GLY A 142 13.71 3.96 2.24
N MET A 143 14.54 4.51 1.38
CA MET A 143 14.84 5.94 1.28
C MET A 143 13.69 6.84 0.80
N LEU A 144 13.02 6.52 -0.31
CA LEU A 144 12.06 7.42 -0.96
C LEU A 144 10.93 6.66 -1.66
N HIS A 145 9.70 7.00 -1.32
CA HIS A 145 8.49 6.46 -1.92
C HIS A 145 7.62 7.61 -2.41
N LEU A 146 7.50 7.75 -3.73
CA LEU A 146 6.70 8.78 -4.36
C LEU A 146 5.36 8.19 -4.79
N TYR A 147 4.28 8.86 -4.39
CA TYR A 147 2.93 8.66 -4.88
C TYR A 147 2.52 9.90 -5.67
N ASP A 148 2.24 9.74 -6.96
CA ASP A 148 1.98 10.83 -7.91
C ASP A 148 0.63 10.59 -8.59
N ASN A 149 -0.34 11.48 -8.39
CA ASN A 149 -1.71 11.35 -8.89
C ASN A 149 -2.38 10.02 -8.51
N CYS A 150 -2.21 9.56 -7.27
CA CYS A 150 -2.80 8.32 -6.79
C CYS A 150 -4.11 8.56 -6.03
N LEU A 151 -5.02 7.59 -6.09
CA LEU A 151 -6.25 7.57 -5.31
C LEU A 151 -6.16 6.52 -4.22
N PHE A 152 -6.39 6.91 -2.97
CA PHE A 152 -6.58 6.01 -1.83
C PHE A 152 -8.06 6.03 -1.45
N HIS A 153 -8.75 4.90 -1.56
CA HIS A 153 -10.19 4.81 -1.30
C HIS A 153 -10.51 3.67 -0.34
N ASN A 154 -11.02 4.04 0.83
CA ASN A 154 -11.71 3.11 1.71
C ASN A 154 -13.21 3.15 1.43
N VAL A 155 -13.75 1.99 1.09
CA VAL A 155 -15.20 1.75 0.96
C VAL A 155 -15.74 1.40 2.34
N SER A 156 -16.82 2.08 2.74
CA SER A 156 -17.54 1.79 3.98
C SER A 156 -19.04 1.76 3.74
N THR A 157 -19.77 0.97 4.52
CA THR A 157 -21.25 1.06 4.55
C THR A 157 -21.73 2.12 5.52
N ASN A 158 -20.83 2.59 6.39
CA ASN A 158 -21.09 3.60 7.38
C ASN A 158 -19.91 4.56 7.46
N TRP A 159 -20.06 5.73 6.86
CA TRP A 159 -19.03 6.78 6.85
C TRP A 159 -18.77 7.41 8.23
N ALA A 160 -19.48 6.98 9.28
CA ALA A 160 -19.09 7.29 10.66
C ALA A 160 -17.88 6.47 11.15
N ASN A 161 -17.55 5.36 10.48
CA ASN A 161 -16.41 4.49 10.79
C ASN A 161 -15.43 4.52 9.60
N THR A 162 -14.69 5.60 9.51
CA THR A 162 -13.54 5.78 8.60
C THR A 162 -12.32 5.00 9.11
N LEU A 163 -11.35 4.75 8.22
CA LEU A 163 -10.04 4.27 8.66
C LEU A 163 -9.28 5.42 9.29
N ALA A 164 -8.45 5.13 10.31
CA ALA A 164 -7.71 6.18 10.99
C ALA A 164 -6.76 6.89 10.01
N ALA A 165 -5.97 6.14 9.24
CA ALA A 165 -5.02 6.76 8.31
C ALA A 165 -4.79 5.97 7.03
N VAL A 166 -4.37 6.69 5.98
CA VAL A 166 -3.84 6.09 4.74
C VAL A 166 -2.56 5.31 5.04
N PHE A 167 -1.61 5.94 5.73
CA PHE A 167 -0.32 5.38 6.10
C PHE A 167 -0.32 4.97 7.57
N VAL A 168 -0.02 3.71 7.85
CA VAL A 168 0.12 3.16 9.21
C VAL A 168 1.56 2.67 9.37
N GLU A 169 2.35 3.46 10.08
CA GLU A 169 3.79 3.24 10.28
C GLU A 169 4.12 2.88 11.73
N ALA A 170 5.23 2.18 11.93
CA ALA A 170 5.81 2.00 13.26
C ALA A 170 6.35 3.32 13.81
N ALA A 171 6.29 3.52 15.13
CA ALA A 171 6.73 4.76 15.78
C ALA A 171 8.22 5.12 15.59
N GLN A 172 9.04 4.22 15.03
CA GLN A 172 10.49 4.40 14.88
C GLN A 172 10.95 4.29 13.43
N VAL A 173 10.14 4.67 12.44
CA VAL A 173 10.61 4.72 11.06
C VAL A 173 11.75 5.75 10.94
N ARG A 174 12.95 5.28 10.54
CA ARG A 174 14.19 6.07 10.73
C ARG A 174 14.67 6.82 9.48
N THR A 175 14.30 6.35 8.28
CA THR A 175 14.99 6.79 7.04
C THR A 175 14.11 6.93 5.80
N SER A 176 12.78 6.85 5.91
CA SER A 176 11.92 6.75 4.72
C SER A 176 11.10 7.97 4.39
N THR A 177 11.41 8.61 3.26
CA THR A 177 10.62 9.74 2.76
C THR A 177 9.41 9.25 2.00
N ILE A 178 8.21 9.65 2.44
CA ILE A 178 6.98 9.53 1.65
C ILE A 178 6.67 10.88 1.03
N ALA A 179 6.61 10.92 -0.31
CA ALA A 179 6.23 12.09 -1.05
C ALA A 179 4.86 11.86 -1.70
N LEU A 180 3.91 12.76 -1.44
CA LEU A 180 2.58 12.74 -2.03
C LEU A 180 2.44 13.94 -2.95
N LYS A 181 2.15 13.68 -4.22
CA LYS A 181 1.91 14.70 -5.23
C LYS A 181 0.55 14.43 -5.89
N ASP A 182 -0.34 15.41 -5.88
CA ASP A 182 -1.65 15.37 -6.53
C ASP A 182 -2.49 14.12 -6.14
N CYS A 183 -2.31 13.61 -4.92
CA CYS A 183 -3.01 12.42 -4.44
C CYS A 183 -4.32 12.78 -3.72
N PHE A 184 -5.28 11.86 -3.78
CA PHE A 184 -6.57 11.98 -3.10
C PHE A 184 -6.78 10.81 -2.15
N ALA A 185 -7.39 11.08 -0.99
CA ALA A 185 -7.78 10.07 -0.02
C ALA A 185 -9.26 10.23 0.32
N ILE A 186 -10.01 9.13 0.31
CA ILE A 186 -11.44 9.08 0.61
C ILE A 186 -11.70 7.95 1.62
N GLY A 187 -12.40 8.25 2.71
CA GLY A 187 -12.74 7.27 3.75
C GLY A 187 -11.67 7.08 4.83
N PHE A 188 -10.85 8.10 5.06
CA PHE A 188 -9.80 8.17 6.08
C PHE A 188 -9.93 9.43 6.93
N ASP A 189 -9.57 9.36 8.21
CA ASP A 189 -9.54 10.54 9.10
C ASP A 189 -8.33 11.44 8.79
N GLU A 190 -7.19 10.84 8.50
CA GLU A 190 -5.95 11.54 8.18
C GLU A 190 -5.08 10.76 7.19
N TYR A 191 -3.97 11.37 6.75
CA TYR A 191 -2.99 10.66 5.93
C TYR A 191 -2.10 9.75 6.78
N HIS A 192 -1.82 10.08 8.04
CA HIS A 192 -0.85 9.33 8.85
C HIS A 192 -1.16 9.42 10.35
N VAL A 193 -1.02 8.30 11.09
CA VAL A 193 -1.44 8.18 12.52
C VAL A 193 -0.52 8.92 13.51
N SER A 194 0.65 9.39 13.08
CA SER A 194 1.60 10.01 14.01
C SER A 194 2.60 10.98 13.39
N ASP A 195 2.85 12.15 13.97
CA ASP A 195 3.77 13.16 13.40
C ASP A 195 5.27 12.79 13.52
N TYR A 196 5.65 11.53 13.31
CA TYR A 196 7.02 11.07 13.39
C TYR A 196 7.74 11.26 12.04
N GLY A 197 8.31 12.45 11.87
CA GLY A 197 9.69 12.53 11.40
C GLY A 197 10.01 12.29 9.93
N THR A 198 9.03 12.08 9.02
CA THR A 198 9.33 12.17 7.59
C THR A 198 8.45 13.14 6.81
N ARG A 199 9.13 14.01 6.05
CA ARG A 199 8.60 15.26 5.53
C ARG A 199 7.57 15.00 4.44
N PHE A 200 6.30 15.15 4.79
CA PHE A 200 5.22 15.41 3.84
C PHE A 200 5.46 16.76 3.18
N GLN A 201 6.08 16.78 1.99
CA GLN A 201 6.00 17.95 1.12
C GLN A 201 4.84 17.74 0.15
N THR A 202 3.63 17.94 0.67
CA THR A 202 2.49 18.18 -0.21
C THR A 202 2.68 19.57 -0.80
N ASN A 203 2.49 19.71 -2.11
CA ASN A 203 2.25 21.01 -2.73
C ASN A 203 0.79 21.44 -2.45
N ASN A 204 0.28 21.17 -1.24
CA ASN A 204 -1.02 21.65 -0.78
C ASN A 204 -0.79 22.90 0.09
N PRO A 205 -1.61 23.96 -0.08
CA PRO A 205 -1.52 25.14 0.77
C PRO A 205 -1.68 24.74 2.23
N ALA A 206 -0.87 25.37 3.09
CA ALA A 206 -0.73 25.02 4.50
C ALA A 206 -2.09 24.86 5.21
N SER A 207 -2.25 23.70 5.85
CA SER A 207 -3.33 23.33 6.76
C SER A 207 -3.24 24.09 8.08
N ALA A 208 -3.44 25.41 8.05
CA ALA A 208 -3.86 26.10 9.26
C ALA A 208 -5.39 25.96 9.36
N ALA A 209 -5.82 24.91 10.07
CA ALA A 209 -7.21 24.48 10.36
C ALA A 209 -7.69 23.23 9.57
N GLY A 210 -7.68 22.07 10.24
CA GLY A 210 -8.58 20.93 10.01
C GLY A 210 -8.87 20.53 8.55
N GLY A 211 -7.84 20.24 7.77
CA GLY A 211 -7.97 19.99 6.33
C GLY A 211 -7.79 18.54 5.92
N GLY A 212 -8.90 17.85 5.69
CA GLY A 212 -9.05 16.90 4.57
C GLY A 212 -9.85 17.58 3.46
N LEU A 213 -9.72 17.12 2.21
CA LEU A 213 -10.62 17.51 1.11
C LEU A 213 -12.02 16.94 1.40
N GLY A 214 -12.84 17.68 2.15
CA GLY A 214 -14.24 17.32 2.39
C GLY A 214 -14.74 17.49 3.82
N THR A 215 -14.50 18.64 4.46
CA THR A 215 -15.42 19.09 5.51
C THR A 215 -16.60 19.77 4.83
N GLU A 216 -17.67 19.00 4.56
CA GLU A 216 -18.98 19.64 4.36
C GLU A 216 -19.33 20.38 5.66
N ALA A 217 -19.40 21.70 5.58
CA ALA A 217 -19.92 22.51 6.65
C ALA A 217 -21.42 22.20 6.78
N THR A 218 -21.79 21.36 7.74
CA THR A 218 -23.17 21.30 8.22
C THR A 218 -23.47 22.62 8.91
N GLY A 219 -24.38 23.40 8.33
CA GLY A 219 -25.03 24.52 9.01
C GLY A 219 -25.96 24.07 10.12
#